data_AF-A0A6A8QE76-F1
#
_entry.id   AF-A0A6A8QE76-F1
#
_cell.length_a   1.000
_cell.length_b   1.000
_cell.length_c   1.000
_cell.angle_alpha   90.00
_cell.angle_beta   90.00
_cell.angle_gamma   90.00
#
_symmetry.space_group_name_H-M   'P 1'
#
loop_
_entity.id
_entity.type
_entity.pdbx_description
1 polymer ?
#
loop_
_entity_poly.entity_id
_entity_poly.type
_entity_poly.pdbx_seq_one_letter_code
_entity_poly.pdbx_strand_id
1 'polypeptide(L)'
;MVRHTLEQNLDLAAALGRVEQARAAAHEAGAQLLPSIDLSAQARRQRQSLESPAGAIARHLPGYDRNQSLYDVGAAASWEADLFGGLGRAAEAASAEAQAAEAARLGTRISVAADAADAYFRILGDQARIAVANDQVATDMRGQSSGRIVNVSSVLGFLPAPYMGLYSASKHAVEGLSETLDHEVRNFGIRVALVEPSFTKTNLDINAPQAASKIAAYDTERSAVTRAIQKNVQKAPEPDRVATTIVEAALGPWKMRHTPKGEAALLRNLRRFMPAGPVGKGLRKTFALS
;
A
#
# COMPACT_ATOMS: atom_id res chain seq x y z
N MET A 1 1.52 15.75 -2.49
CA MET A 1 1.46 14.52 -1.67
C MET A 1 0.03 14.04 -1.49
N VAL A 2 -0.80 14.69 -0.65
CA VAL A 2 -2.18 14.28 -0.35
C VAL A 2 -3.05 14.02 -1.60
N ARG A 3 -3.03 14.91 -2.60
CA ARG A 3 -3.78 14.74 -3.85
C ARG A 3 -3.41 13.46 -4.61
N HIS A 4 -2.11 13.19 -4.74
CA HIS A 4 -1.60 12.01 -5.43
C HIS A 4 -1.88 10.71 -4.65
N THR A 5 -1.86 10.78 -3.31
CA THR A 5 -2.27 9.66 -2.45
C THR A 5 -3.77 9.36 -2.61
N LEU A 6 -4.62 10.37 -2.74
CA LEU A 6 -6.06 10.18 -2.96
C LEU A 6 -6.37 9.60 -4.35
N GLU A 7 -5.61 9.93 -5.38
CA GLU A 7 -5.88 9.46 -6.76
C GLU A 7 -5.43 8.01 -7.01
N GLN A 8 -4.44 7.50 -6.28
CA GLN A 8 -3.86 6.17 -6.52
C GLN A 8 -4.08 5.15 -5.40
N ASN A 9 -4.87 5.48 -4.38
CA ASN A 9 -5.10 4.58 -3.25
C ASN A 9 -6.11 3.47 -3.60
N LEU A 10 -5.67 2.22 -3.51
CA LEU A 10 -6.48 1.05 -3.82
C LEU A 10 -7.63 0.80 -2.82
N ASP A 11 -7.50 1.24 -1.57
CA ASP A 11 -8.59 1.17 -0.59
C ASP A 11 -9.71 2.14 -0.96
N LEU A 12 -9.37 3.29 -1.55
CA LEU A 12 -10.35 4.23 -2.10
C LEU A 12 -11.02 3.67 -3.37
N ALA A 13 -10.27 2.98 -4.23
CA ALA A 13 -10.82 2.27 -5.38
C ALA A 13 -11.77 1.14 -4.95
N ALA A 14 -11.40 0.36 -3.92
CA ALA A 14 -12.25 -0.68 -3.34
C ALA A 14 -13.50 -0.07 -2.66
N ALA A 15 -13.37 1.10 -2.02
CA ALA A 15 -14.49 1.82 -1.44
C ALA A 15 -15.46 2.33 -2.53
N LEU A 16 -14.95 2.78 -3.68
CA LEU A 16 -15.76 3.13 -4.85
C LEU A 16 -16.53 1.91 -5.38
N GLY A 17 -15.87 0.76 -5.54
CA GLY A 17 -16.54 -0.47 -5.98
C GLY A 17 -17.66 -0.92 -5.03
N ARG A 18 -17.48 -0.76 -3.71
CA ARG A 18 -18.53 -1.03 -2.71
C ARG A 18 -19.73 -0.09 -2.86
N VAL A 19 -19.50 1.19 -3.17
CA VAL A 19 -20.58 2.15 -3.45
C VAL A 19 -21.35 1.76 -4.71
N GLU A 20 -20.66 1.39 -5.79
CA GLU A 20 -21.30 0.95 -7.03
C GLU A 20 -22.16 -0.30 -6.81
N GLN A 21 -21.63 -1.29 -6.09
CA GLN A 21 -22.38 -2.49 -5.72
C GLN A 21 -23.63 -2.17 -4.89
N ALA A 22 -23.51 -1.31 -3.87
CA ALA A 22 -24.64 -0.93 -3.02
C ALA A 22 -25.71 -0.14 -3.79
N ARG A 23 -25.30 0.73 -4.71
CA ARG A 23 -26.23 1.45 -5.60
C ARG A 23 -26.96 0.52 -6.57
N ALA A 24 -26.25 -0.47 -7.12
CA ALA A 24 -26.87 -1.49 -7.98
C ALA A 24 -27.92 -2.30 -7.21
N ALA A 25 -27.61 -2.73 -5.98
CA ALA A 25 -28.55 -3.43 -5.11
C ALA A 25 -29.77 -2.57 -4.75
N ALA A 26 -29.58 -1.28 -4.45
CA ALA A 26 -30.69 -0.35 -4.21
C ALA A 26 -31.59 -0.18 -5.44
N HIS A 27 -30.99 -0.09 -6.64
CA HIS A 27 -31.74 -0.01 -7.89
C HIS A 27 -32.53 -1.30 -8.17
N GLU A 28 -31.94 -2.47 -7.93
CA GLU A 28 -32.61 -3.76 -8.08
C GLU A 28 -33.79 -3.91 -7.10
N ALA A 29 -33.60 -3.55 -5.83
CA ALA A 29 -34.67 -3.57 -4.83
C ALA A 29 -35.82 -2.61 -5.21
N GLY A 30 -35.51 -1.45 -5.78
CA GLY A 30 -36.52 -0.53 -6.32
C GLY A 30 -37.24 -1.09 -7.56
N ALA A 31 -36.55 -1.86 -8.41
CA ALA A 31 -37.14 -2.47 -9.59
C ALA A 31 -38.17 -3.56 -9.24
N GLN A 32 -38.03 -4.22 -8.09
CA GLN A 32 -39.01 -5.22 -7.61
C GLN A 32 -40.40 -4.61 -7.30
N LEU A 33 -40.48 -3.29 -7.10
CA LEU A 33 -41.76 -2.58 -6.93
C LEU A 33 -42.52 -2.41 -8.26
N LEU A 34 -41.83 -2.59 -9.38
CA LEU A 34 -42.38 -2.40 -10.72
C LEU A 34 -42.77 -3.75 -11.34
N PRO A 35 -43.74 -3.78 -12.28
CA PRO A 35 -44.02 -4.98 -13.05
C PRO A 35 -42.79 -5.41 -13.87
N SER A 36 -42.49 -6.70 -13.88
CA SER A 36 -41.50 -7.32 -14.76
C SER A 36 -42.16 -7.86 -16.03
N ILE A 37 -41.42 -7.82 -17.14
CA ILE A 37 -41.85 -8.38 -18.42
C ILE A 37 -40.77 -9.36 -18.89
N ASP A 38 -41.17 -10.61 -19.09
CA ASP A 38 -40.32 -11.68 -19.60
C ASP A 38 -40.71 -11.99 -21.05
N LEU A 39 -39.72 -11.95 -21.94
CA LEU A 39 -39.87 -12.37 -23.33
C LEU A 39 -39.23 -13.75 -23.48
N SER A 40 -40.01 -14.71 -23.98
CA SER A 40 -39.54 -16.07 -24.21
C SER A 40 -39.82 -16.47 -25.65
N ALA A 41 -38.86 -17.18 -26.24
CA ALA A 41 -38.99 -17.84 -27.52
C ALA A 41 -38.42 -19.25 -27.37
N GLN A 42 -39.20 -20.25 -27.74
CA GLN A 42 -38.82 -21.64 -27.60
C GLN A 42 -39.14 -22.42 -28.86
N ALA A 43 -38.23 -23.29 -29.27
CA ALA A 43 -38.47 -24.31 -30.29
C ALA A 43 -38.29 -25.70 -29.65
N ARG A 44 -39.30 -26.55 -29.72
CA ARG A 44 -39.27 -27.93 -29.21
C ARG A 44 -39.53 -28.91 -30.34
N ARG A 45 -38.69 -29.93 -30.46
CA ARG A 45 -39.00 -31.09 -31.29
C ARG A 45 -39.41 -32.23 -30.38
N GLN A 46 -40.61 -32.76 -30.59
CA GLN A 46 -41.17 -33.81 -29.75
C GLN A 46 -41.70 -34.95 -30.62
N ARG A 47 -41.53 -36.19 -30.13
CA ARG A 47 -42.11 -37.38 -30.72
C ARG A 47 -43.27 -37.87 -29.87
N GLN A 48 -44.50 -37.81 -30.38
CA GLN A 48 -45.68 -38.22 -29.64
C GLN A 48 -45.82 -39.75 -29.57
N SER A 49 -46.05 -40.27 -28.37
CA SER A 49 -46.33 -41.70 -28.14
C SER A 49 -47.73 -42.06 -28.62
N LEU A 50 -47.89 -43.17 -29.35
CA LEU A 50 -49.20 -43.66 -29.83
C LEU A 50 -50.03 -44.34 -28.74
N GLU A 51 -49.41 -44.66 -27.60
CA GLU A 51 -50.10 -45.25 -26.46
C GLU A 51 -50.53 -44.18 -25.44
N SER A 52 -50.26 -42.90 -25.73
CA SER A 52 -50.80 -41.80 -24.93
C SER A 52 -52.28 -41.57 -25.28
N PRO A 53 -53.11 -41.07 -24.35
CA PRO A 53 -54.52 -40.79 -24.62
C PRO A 53 -54.74 -39.94 -25.89
N ALA A 54 -53.92 -38.89 -26.08
CA ALA A 54 -53.98 -38.06 -27.28
C ALA A 54 -53.42 -38.76 -28.54
N GLY A 55 -52.33 -39.53 -28.40
CA GLY A 55 -51.69 -40.22 -29.52
C GLY A 55 -52.47 -41.44 -30.03
N ALA A 56 -53.21 -42.12 -29.17
CA ALA A 56 -54.05 -43.27 -29.52
C ALA A 56 -55.25 -42.86 -30.39
N ILE A 57 -55.76 -41.64 -30.18
CA ILE A 57 -56.80 -41.03 -31.01
C ILE A 57 -56.18 -40.51 -32.31
N ALA A 58 -55.09 -39.73 -32.20
CA ALA A 58 -54.48 -39.05 -33.34
C ALA A 58 -53.89 -39.99 -34.40
N ARG A 59 -53.49 -41.22 -34.03
CA ARG A 59 -52.89 -42.19 -34.96
C ARG A 59 -53.80 -42.64 -36.10
N HIS A 60 -55.11 -42.48 -35.95
CA HIS A 60 -56.10 -42.86 -36.94
C HIS A 60 -56.49 -41.70 -37.87
N LEU A 61 -55.93 -40.49 -37.65
CA LEU A 61 -56.16 -39.33 -38.49
C LEU A 61 -55.26 -39.40 -39.75
N PRO A 62 -55.81 -39.21 -40.97
CA PRO A 62 -55.04 -39.17 -42.19
C PRO A 62 -53.99 -38.04 -42.16
N GLY A 63 -52.73 -38.35 -42.49
CA GLY A 63 -51.64 -37.36 -42.53
C GLY A 63 -50.98 -37.05 -41.18
N TYR A 64 -51.28 -37.79 -40.11
CA TYR A 64 -50.66 -37.60 -38.81
C TYR A 64 -49.17 -37.97 -38.77
N ASP A 65 -48.31 -36.99 -38.47
CA ASP A 65 -46.89 -37.19 -38.15
C ASP A 65 -46.67 -37.17 -36.63
N ARG A 66 -45.94 -38.18 -36.15
CA ARG A 66 -45.56 -38.34 -34.75
C ARG A 66 -44.43 -37.40 -34.35
N ASN A 67 -43.63 -36.93 -35.30
CA ASN A 67 -42.50 -36.04 -35.08
C ASN A 67 -42.96 -34.59 -35.31
N GLN A 68 -43.17 -33.86 -34.24
CA GLN A 68 -43.70 -32.51 -34.29
C GLN A 68 -42.60 -31.52 -33.88
N SER A 69 -42.56 -30.37 -34.57
CA SER A 69 -41.75 -29.21 -34.18
C SER A 69 -42.71 -28.10 -33.75
N LEU A 70 -42.61 -27.71 -32.48
CA LEU A 70 -43.40 -26.67 -31.85
C LEU A 70 -42.52 -25.42 -31.69
N TYR A 71 -43.08 -24.27 -32.01
CA TYR A 71 -42.44 -22.97 -31.83
C TYR A 71 -43.38 -22.08 -31.03
N ASP A 72 -42.90 -21.61 -29.89
CA ASP A 72 -43.65 -20.76 -28.96
C ASP A 72 -42.90 -19.43 -28.81
N VAL A 73 -43.61 -18.31 -28.99
CA VAL A 73 -43.10 -16.98 -28.69
C VAL A 73 -44.13 -16.30 -27.80
N GLY A 74 -43.70 -15.84 -26.63
CA GLY A 74 -44.59 -15.30 -25.62
C GLY A 74 -43.94 -14.16 -24.84
N ALA A 75 -44.78 -13.22 -24.42
CA ALA A 75 -44.45 -12.20 -23.43
C ALA A 75 -45.31 -12.45 -22.20
N ALA A 76 -44.69 -12.51 -21.03
CA ALA A 76 -45.38 -12.58 -19.75
C ALA A 76 -45.09 -11.31 -18.96
N ALA A 77 -46.11 -10.75 -18.31
CA ALA A 77 -45.93 -9.67 -17.35
C ALA A 77 -46.35 -10.18 -15.96
N SER A 78 -45.52 -9.91 -14.95
CA SER A 78 -45.77 -10.29 -13.56
C SER A 78 -45.53 -9.07 -12.66
N TRP A 79 -46.34 -8.94 -11.60
CA TRP A 79 -46.18 -7.88 -10.62
C TRP A 79 -46.60 -8.38 -9.25
N GLU A 80 -45.80 -8.08 -8.23
CA GLU A 80 -46.13 -8.33 -6.84
C GLU A 80 -46.61 -7.02 -6.20
N ALA A 81 -47.89 -6.99 -5.82
CA ALA A 81 -48.47 -5.82 -5.16
C ALA A 81 -47.97 -5.75 -3.70
N ASP A 82 -47.31 -4.66 -3.34
CA ASP A 82 -46.74 -4.46 -2.01
C ASP A 82 -47.78 -4.05 -0.95
N LEU A 83 -48.73 -4.94 -0.66
CA LEU A 83 -49.89 -4.65 0.20
C LEU A 83 -49.50 -4.35 1.66
N PHE A 84 -48.39 -4.91 2.13
CA PHE A 84 -47.94 -4.80 3.51
C PHE A 84 -46.63 -3.98 3.66
N GLY A 85 -46.13 -3.40 2.56
CA GLY A 85 -44.93 -2.56 2.57
C GLY A 85 -43.61 -3.33 2.65
N GLY A 86 -43.59 -4.64 2.44
CA GLY A 86 -42.38 -5.46 2.53
C GLY A 86 -41.34 -5.07 1.47
N LEU A 87 -41.77 -4.94 0.22
CA LEU A 87 -40.90 -4.56 -0.90
C LEU A 87 -40.44 -3.09 -0.77
N GLY A 88 -41.35 -2.20 -0.35
CA GLY A 88 -41.04 -0.79 -0.12
C GLY A 88 -40.01 -0.58 0.99
N ARG A 89 -40.15 -1.32 2.10
CA ARG A 89 -39.17 -1.29 3.20
C ARG A 89 -37.83 -1.90 2.79
N ALA A 90 -37.82 -2.95 1.97
CA ALA A 90 -36.59 -3.53 1.44
C ALA A 90 -35.84 -2.53 0.52
N ALA A 91 -36.57 -1.82 -0.35
CA ALA A 91 -36.00 -0.78 -1.21
C ALA A 91 -35.48 0.44 -0.40
N GLU A 92 -36.21 0.83 0.64
CA GLU A 92 -35.78 1.88 1.59
C GLU A 92 -34.48 1.46 2.31
N ALA A 93 -34.42 0.23 2.82
CA ALA A 93 -33.24 -0.32 3.48
C ALA A 93 -32.02 -0.37 2.54
N ALA A 94 -32.18 -0.87 1.32
CA ALA A 94 -31.11 -0.93 0.33
C ALA A 94 -30.61 0.47 -0.08
N SER A 95 -31.50 1.45 -0.16
CA SER A 95 -31.12 2.85 -0.38
C SER A 95 -30.34 3.44 0.80
N ALA A 96 -30.73 3.13 2.04
CA ALA A 96 -30.01 3.53 3.24
C ALA A 96 -28.61 2.88 3.29
N GLU A 97 -28.46 1.62 2.90
CA GLU A 97 -27.17 0.94 2.76
C GLU A 97 -26.27 1.61 1.71
N ALA A 98 -26.83 2.01 0.56
CA ALA A 98 -26.08 2.76 -0.45
C ALA A 98 -25.59 4.13 0.07
N GLN A 99 -26.43 4.84 0.85
CA GLN A 99 -26.03 6.08 1.52
C GLN A 99 -24.92 5.84 2.57
N ALA A 100 -25.03 4.76 3.34
CA ALA A 100 -24.00 4.37 4.32
C ALA A 100 -22.68 4.02 3.63
N ALA A 101 -22.71 3.34 2.48
CA ALA A 101 -21.52 3.04 1.68
C ALA A 101 -20.82 4.32 1.18
N GLU A 102 -21.59 5.34 0.77
CA GLU A 102 -21.05 6.64 0.37
C GLU A 102 -20.38 7.38 1.54
N ALA A 103 -21.01 7.36 2.72
CA ALA A 103 -20.44 7.93 3.93
C ALA A 103 -19.15 7.19 4.34
N ALA A 104 -19.13 5.86 4.25
CA ALA A 104 -17.95 5.05 4.52
C ALA A 104 -16.79 5.37 3.57
N ARG A 105 -17.08 5.61 2.27
CA ARG A 105 -16.07 6.06 1.29
C ARG A 105 -15.44 7.40 1.68
N LEU A 106 -16.25 8.36 2.13
CA LEU A 106 -15.72 9.64 2.64
C LEU A 106 -14.84 9.43 3.87
N GLY A 107 -15.26 8.55 4.79
CA GLY A 107 -14.45 8.13 5.94
C GLY A 107 -13.09 7.56 5.53
N THR A 108 -13.05 6.64 4.56
CA THR A 108 -11.79 6.08 4.04
C THR A 108 -10.85 7.16 3.50
N ARG A 109 -11.37 8.18 2.78
CA ARG A 109 -10.56 9.30 2.28
C ARG A 109 -9.92 10.11 3.40
N ILE A 110 -10.68 10.38 4.46
CA ILE A 110 -10.20 11.14 5.63
C ILE A 110 -9.11 10.35 6.34
N SER A 111 -9.30 9.05 6.58
CA SER A 111 -8.30 8.19 7.22
C SER A 111 -7.00 8.11 6.42
N VAL A 112 -7.07 7.91 5.09
CA VAL A 112 -5.87 7.85 4.24
C VAL A 112 -5.10 9.18 4.26
N ALA A 113 -5.80 10.32 4.25
CA ALA A 113 -5.15 11.62 4.36
C ALA A 113 -4.53 11.85 5.75
N ALA A 114 -5.22 11.41 6.82
CA ALA A 114 -4.74 11.50 8.20
C ALA A 114 -3.48 10.64 8.42
N ASP A 115 -3.46 9.40 7.92
CA ASP A 115 -2.29 8.51 8.02
C ASP A 115 -1.05 9.10 7.34
N ALA A 116 -1.23 9.70 6.16
CA ALA A 116 -0.14 10.36 5.44
C ALA A 116 0.38 11.60 6.20
N ALA A 117 -0.52 12.35 6.84
CA ALA A 117 -0.16 13.49 7.68
C ALA A 117 0.54 13.06 8.97
N ASP A 118 0.05 12.03 9.66
CA ASP A 118 0.66 11.48 10.88
C ASP A 118 2.08 10.97 10.62
N ALA A 119 2.28 10.21 9.53
CA ALA A 119 3.61 9.78 9.12
C ALA A 119 4.56 10.97 8.86
N TYR A 120 4.07 12.04 8.22
CA TYR A 120 4.85 13.24 7.97
C TYR A 120 5.19 13.99 9.27
N PHE A 121 4.22 14.19 10.16
CA PHE A 121 4.44 14.89 11.43
C PHE A 121 5.32 14.11 12.40
N ARG A 122 5.32 12.78 12.37
CA ARG A 122 6.28 11.97 13.14
C ARG A 122 7.71 12.23 12.70
N ILE A 123 7.96 12.25 11.39
CA ILE A 123 9.28 12.57 10.83
C ILE A 123 9.73 13.98 11.27
N LEU A 124 8.83 14.97 11.21
CA LEU A 124 9.15 16.32 11.67
C LEU A 124 9.38 16.40 13.19
N GLY A 125 8.57 15.69 13.98
CA GLY A 125 8.72 15.63 15.43
C GLY A 125 10.05 15.02 15.85
N ASP A 126 10.47 13.95 15.18
CA ASP A 126 11.77 13.31 15.43
C ASP A 126 12.92 14.23 15.03
N GLN A 127 12.81 14.94 13.90
CA GLN A 127 13.79 15.95 13.50
C GLN A 127 13.92 17.09 14.52
N ALA A 128 12.80 17.59 15.04
CA ALA A 128 12.80 18.64 16.06
C ALA A 128 13.50 18.19 17.35
N ARG A 129 13.32 16.92 17.77
CA ARG A 129 14.03 16.36 18.94
C ARG A 129 15.53 16.28 18.70
N ILE A 130 15.96 15.86 17.51
CA ILE A 130 17.39 15.81 17.16
C ILE A 130 17.97 17.23 17.14
N ALA A 131 17.24 18.20 16.60
CA ALA A 131 17.65 19.61 16.61
C ALA A 131 17.85 20.13 18.04
N VAL A 132 16.88 19.93 18.94
CA VAL A 132 16.98 20.35 20.34
C VAL A 132 18.15 19.67 21.07
N ALA A 133 18.33 18.35 20.87
CA ALA A 133 19.44 17.63 21.48
C ALA A 133 20.81 18.16 20.97
N ASN A 134 20.90 18.45 19.68
CA ASN A 134 22.10 19.03 19.08
C ASN A 134 22.36 20.46 19.58
N ASP A 135 21.32 21.28 19.72
CA ASP A 135 21.45 22.64 20.26
C ASP A 135 21.94 22.62 21.70
N GLN A 136 21.46 21.67 22.51
CA GLN A 136 21.92 21.50 23.89
C GLN A 136 23.40 21.12 23.92
N VAL A 137 23.81 20.09 23.16
CA VAL A 137 25.22 19.67 23.06
C VAL A 137 26.10 20.79 22.50
N ALA A 138 25.62 21.51 21.48
CA ALA A 138 26.34 22.62 20.88
C ALA A 138 26.47 23.80 21.85
N THR A 139 25.50 24.03 22.74
CA THR A 139 25.59 25.05 23.79
C THR A 139 26.69 24.73 24.79
N ASP A 140 26.77 23.48 25.26
CA ASP A 140 27.83 23.04 26.15
C ASP A 140 29.21 23.11 25.47
N MET A 141 29.30 22.66 24.21
CA MET A 141 30.54 22.69 23.43
C MET A 141 30.95 24.12 23.02
N ARG A 142 30.00 25.07 22.89
CA ARG A 142 30.31 26.49 22.60
C ARG A 142 31.12 27.11 23.73
N GLY A 143 30.81 26.78 24.98
CA GLY A 143 31.63 27.19 26.13
C GLY A 143 33.06 26.64 26.08
N GLN A 144 33.26 25.48 25.44
CA GLN A 144 34.55 24.81 25.28
C GLN A 144 35.27 25.19 23.97
N SER A 145 34.61 25.95 23.08
CA SER A 145 35.07 26.34 21.73
C SER A 145 35.67 25.19 20.90
N SER A 146 35.24 23.96 21.18
CA SER A 146 35.74 22.75 20.53
C SER A 146 34.76 21.59 20.74
N GLY A 147 34.66 20.69 19.77
CA GLY A 147 33.86 19.48 19.92
C GLY A 147 33.54 18.77 18.61
N ARG A 148 33.00 17.54 18.74
CA ARG A 148 32.51 16.75 17.62
C ARG A 148 31.15 16.15 17.97
N ILE A 149 30.12 16.50 17.18
CA ILE A 149 28.82 15.85 17.22
C ILE A 149 28.85 14.72 16.18
N VAL A 150 28.55 13.49 16.59
CA VAL A 150 28.53 12.32 15.71
C VAL A 150 27.11 11.75 15.63
N ASN A 151 26.48 11.92 14.47
CA ASN A 151 25.14 11.42 14.21
C ASN A 151 25.20 10.10 13.41
N VAL A 152 24.41 9.12 13.83
CA VAL A 152 24.36 7.81 13.16
C VAL A 152 23.20 7.81 12.14
N SER A 153 23.56 7.95 10.86
CA SER A 153 22.65 7.80 9.71
C SER A 153 22.56 6.31 9.27
N SER A 154 22.54 6.07 7.96
CA SER A 154 22.48 4.76 7.29
C SER A 154 22.83 4.96 5.81
N VAL A 155 23.29 3.91 5.14
CA VAL A 155 23.34 3.90 3.66
C VAL A 155 21.98 4.22 3.02
N LEU A 156 20.85 3.96 3.70
CA LEU A 156 19.50 4.30 3.22
C LEU A 156 19.22 5.81 3.24
N GLY A 157 20.05 6.59 3.93
CA GLY A 157 19.97 8.05 3.91
C GLY A 157 20.43 8.64 2.58
N PHE A 158 21.32 7.97 1.84
CA PHE A 158 21.57 8.31 0.45
C PHE A 158 20.94 7.31 -0.51
N LEU A 159 21.02 5.99 -0.31
CA LEU A 159 20.58 4.92 -1.22
C LEU A 159 19.25 4.28 -0.78
N PRO A 160 18.07 4.82 -1.16
CA PRO A 160 16.78 4.31 -0.68
C PRO A 160 16.48 2.89 -1.18
N ALA A 161 15.74 2.14 -0.35
CA ALA A 161 15.35 0.76 -0.62
C ALA A 161 13.82 0.57 -0.64
N PRO A 162 13.31 -0.40 -1.43
CA PRO A 162 11.89 -0.77 -1.43
C PRO A 162 11.37 -1.12 -0.03
N TYR A 163 10.13 -0.72 0.27
CA TYR A 163 9.46 -0.92 1.58
C TYR A 163 10.17 -0.31 2.81
N MET A 164 11.27 0.42 2.63
CA MET A 164 11.99 1.14 3.68
C MET A 164 11.78 2.65 3.59
N GLY A 165 10.63 3.09 3.05
CA GLY A 165 10.36 4.49 2.73
C GLY A 165 10.45 5.43 3.93
N LEU A 166 9.77 5.08 5.04
CA LEU A 166 9.79 5.88 6.28
C LEU A 166 11.21 5.97 6.84
N TYR A 167 11.89 4.83 6.95
CA TYR A 167 13.26 4.79 7.45
C TYR A 167 14.24 5.57 6.56
N SER A 168 14.15 5.42 5.23
CA SER A 168 15.00 6.14 4.27
C SER A 168 14.76 7.65 4.35
N ALA A 169 13.50 8.07 4.47
CA ALA A 169 13.15 9.49 4.64
C ALA A 169 13.72 10.06 5.95
N SER A 170 13.57 9.36 7.07
CA SER A 170 14.14 9.78 8.35
C SER A 170 15.67 9.88 8.29
N LYS A 171 16.34 8.93 7.62
CA LYS A 171 17.81 8.97 7.49
C LYS A 171 18.29 10.07 6.54
N HIS A 172 17.56 10.37 5.46
CA HIS A 172 17.86 11.52 4.61
C HIS A 172 17.73 12.85 5.39
N ALA A 173 16.72 12.96 6.24
CA ALA A 173 16.54 14.11 7.10
C ALA A 173 17.67 14.29 8.12
N VAL A 174 18.13 13.19 8.76
CA VAL A 174 19.28 13.23 9.67
C VAL A 174 20.53 13.75 8.94
N GLU A 175 20.73 13.36 7.69
CA GLU A 175 21.86 13.86 6.89
C GLU A 175 21.75 15.36 6.61
N GLY A 176 20.60 15.82 6.09
CA GLY A 176 20.38 17.24 5.80
C GLY A 176 20.49 18.13 7.04
N LEU A 177 19.95 17.68 8.18
CA LEU A 177 20.07 18.37 9.46
C LEU A 177 21.53 18.45 9.92
N SER A 178 22.27 17.35 9.83
CA SER A 178 23.67 17.30 10.28
C SER A 178 24.59 18.18 9.43
N GLU A 179 24.36 18.22 8.12
CA GLU A 179 25.10 19.09 7.21
C GLU A 179 24.82 20.57 7.51
N THR A 180 23.54 20.92 7.69
CA THR A 180 23.13 22.28 8.07
C THR A 180 23.75 22.70 9.40
N LEU A 181 23.68 21.83 10.41
CA LEU A 181 24.23 22.10 11.73
C LEU A 181 25.75 22.34 11.68
N ASP A 182 26.53 21.57 10.90
CA ASP A 182 27.97 21.84 10.75
C ASP A 182 28.25 23.22 10.15
N HIS A 183 27.38 23.73 9.27
CA HIS A 183 27.49 25.11 8.77
C HIS A 183 27.24 26.14 9.86
N GLU A 184 26.31 25.88 10.76
CA GLU A 184 25.93 26.78 11.85
C GLU A 184 26.97 26.80 12.98
N VAL A 185 27.54 25.63 13.33
CA VAL A 185 28.37 25.50 14.54
C VAL A 185 29.88 25.57 14.29
N ARG A 186 30.36 25.48 13.04
CA ARG A 186 31.80 25.43 12.72
C ARG A 186 32.61 26.62 13.22
N ASN A 187 32.02 27.82 13.25
CA ASN A 187 32.71 29.03 13.71
C ASN A 187 32.97 29.01 15.23
N PHE A 188 32.32 28.11 15.97
CA PHE A 188 32.55 27.89 17.39
C PHE A 188 33.53 26.75 17.66
N GLY A 189 34.26 26.26 16.65
CA GLY A 189 35.20 25.14 16.78
C GLY A 189 34.54 23.76 16.91
N ILE A 190 33.22 23.69 16.74
CA ILE A 190 32.43 22.45 16.80
C ILE A 190 32.25 21.92 15.39
N ARG A 191 32.41 20.62 15.19
CA ARG A 191 32.16 19.97 13.89
C ARG A 191 31.10 18.89 14.02
N VAL A 192 30.39 18.61 12.93
CA VAL A 192 29.44 17.49 12.86
C VAL A 192 29.98 16.44 11.90
N ALA A 193 29.76 15.16 12.23
CA ALA A 193 30.07 14.03 11.38
C ALA A 193 28.91 13.03 11.35
N LEU A 194 28.72 12.39 10.20
CA LEU A 194 27.73 11.35 9.93
C LEU A 194 28.43 9.99 9.84
N VAL A 195 27.86 8.99 10.53
CA VAL A 195 28.22 7.58 10.37
C VAL A 195 27.11 6.88 9.61
N GLU A 196 27.43 6.20 8.50
CA GLU A 196 26.47 5.61 7.57
C GLU A 196 26.68 4.09 7.43
N PRO A 197 26.16 3.28 8.35
CA PRO A 197 26.24 1.82 8.26
C PRO A 197 25.36 1.24 7.15
N SER A 198 25.79 0.11 6.60
CA SER A 198 24.93 -0.84 5.88
C SER A 198 24.28 -1.80 6.89
N PHE A 199 23.68 -2.89 6.41
CA PHE A 199 23.22 -3.98 7.27
C PHE A 199 24.27 -4.30 8.34
N THR A 200 23.81 -4.36 9.57
CA THR A 200 24.60 -4.69 10.76
C THR A 200 23.82 -5.76 11.51
N LYS A 201 24.50 -6.76 12.08
CA LYS A 201 23.84 -7.90 12.75
C LYS A 201 23.22 -7.50 14.08
N THR A 202 22.13 -6.75 13.99
CA THR A 202 21.35 -6.17 15.09
C THR A 202 19.88 -6.23 14.71
N ASN A 203 18.99 -6.02 15.68
CA ASN A 203 17.55 -6.00 15.41
C ASN A 203 17.05 -4.66 14.83
N LEU A 204 17.94 -3.71 14.50
CA LEU A 204 17.55 -2.36 14.05
C LEU A 204 16.79 -2.38 12.72
N ASP A 205 17.30 -3.09 11.71
CA ASP A 205 16.66 -3.13 10.38
C ASP A 205 15.33 -3.90 10.41
N ILE A 206 15.22 -4.90 11.28
CA ILE A 206 14.01 -5.71 11.49
C ILE A 206 12.91 -4.89 12.18
N ASN A 207 13.31 -4.04 13.13
CA ASN A 207 12.40 -3.20 13.91
C ASN A 207 12.21 -1.79 13.31
N ALA A 208 12.64 -1.58 12.06
CA ALA A 208 12.50 -0.29 11.39
C ALA A 208 11.01 0.12 11.31
N PRO A 209 10.68 1.41 11.51
CA PRO A 209 9.31 1.90 11.46
C PRO A 209 8.60 1.48 10.16
N GLN A 210 7.44 0.85 10.32
CA GLN A 210 6.59 0.41 9.22
C GLN A 210 5.40 1.37 9.08
N ALA A 211 4.86 1.48 7.86
CA ALA A 211 3.60 2.17 7.65
C ALA A 211 2.48 1.49 8.45
N ALA A 212 1.66 2.29 9.14
CA ALA A 212 0.55 1.81 9.94
C ALA A 212 -0.50 1.12 9.06
N SER A 213 -0.88 1.75 7.95
CA SER A 213 -1.75 1.16 6.95
C SER A 213 -0.97 0.30 5.95
N LYS A 214 -1.49 -0.90 5.68
CA LYS A 214 -0.93 -1.85 4.72
C LYS A 214 -1.98 -2.15 3.65
N ILE A 215 -1.57 -2.01 2.41
CA ILE A 215 -2.37 -2.38 1.25
C ILE A 215 -2.07 -3.84 0.89
N ALA A 216 -3.10 -4.68 0.91
CA ALA A 216 -2.98 -6.13 0.74
C ALA A 216 -2.35 -6.55 -0.60
N ALA A 217 -2.55 -5.76 -1.66
CA ALA A 217 -1.97 -6.02 -2.98
C ALA A 217 -0.43 -6.11 -2.97
N TYR A 218 0.24 -5.53 -1.97
CA TYR A 218 1.70 -5.54 -1.86
C TYR A 218 2.24 -6.58 -0.87
N ASP A 219 1.40 -7.42 -0.27
CA ASP A 219 1.83 -8.29 0.84
C ASP A 219 2.84 -9.36 0.42
N THR A 220 2.72 -9.88 -0.80
CA THR A 220 3.68 -10.85 -1.36
C THR A 220 5.09 -10.24 -1.48
N GLU A 221 5.19 -9.09 -2.13
CA GLU A 221 6.46 -8.36 -2.30
C GLU A 221 7.01 -7.87 -0.97
N ARG A 222 6.16 -7.31 -0.10
CA ARG A 222 6.52 -6.89 1.27
C ARG A 222 7.11 -8.04 2.06
N SER A 223 6.49 -9.21 2.01
CA SER A 223 6.98 -10.42 2.70
C SER A 223 8.31 -10.91 2.12
N ALA A 224 8.50 -10.83 0.80
CA ALA A 224 9.77 -11.16 0.16
C ALA A 224 10.90 -10.22 0.62
N VAL A 225 10.62 -8.92 0.66
CA VAL A 225 11.56 -7.90 1.13
C VAL A 225 11.91 -8.09 2.61
N THR A 226 10.93 -8.35 3.48
CA THR A 226 11.19 -8.64 4.90
C THR A 226 12.10 -9.86 5.07
N ARG A 227 11.88 -10.95 4.31
CA ARG A 227 12.77 -12.12 4.34
C ARG A 227 14.17 -11.80 3.81
N ALA A 228 14.27 -10.97 2.79
CA ALA A 228 15.55 -10.53 2.24
C ALA A 228 16.34 -9.69 3.26
N ILE A 229 15.67 -8.75 3.95
CA ILE A 229 16.25 -7.96 5.05
C ILE A 229 16.76 -8.90 6.14
N GLN A 230 15.92 -9.81 6.63
CA GLN A 230 16.32 -10.78 7.66
C GLN A 230 17.58 -11.55 7.23
N LYS A 231 17.60 -12.05 5.99
CA LYS A 231 18.74 -12.81 5.46
C LYS A 231 20.02 -11.97 5.39
N ASN A 232 19.92 -10.69 4.99
CA ASN A 232 21.08 -9.81 4.91
C ASN A 232 21.58 -9.42 6.32
N VAL A 233 20.68 -9.13 7.26
CA VAL A 233 21.03 -8.86 8.67
C VAL A 233 21.76 -10.06 9.31
N GLN A 234 21.30 -11.28 9.07
CA GLN A 234 21.96 -12.48 9.60
C GLN A 234 23.37 -12.72 9.05
N LYS A 235 23.65 -12.22 7.84
CA LYS A 235 24.96 -12.31 7.18
C LYS A 235 25.83 -11.07 7.39
N ALA A 236 25.29 -10.05 8.04
CA ALA A 236 25.95 -8.78 8.22
C ALA A 236 27.13 -8.88 9.20
N PRO A 237 28.09 -7.94 9.11
CA PRO A 237 29.10 -7.81 10.15
C PRO A 237 28.50 -7.51 11.53
N GLU A 238 29.26 -7.88 12.56
CA GLU A 238 28.97 -7.54 13.95
C GLU A 238 29.01 -6.01 14.18
N PRO A 239 28.34 -5.48 15.21
CA PRO A 239 28.22 -4.04 15.47
C PRO A 239 29.54 -3.36 15.91
N ASP A 240 30.57 -4.13 16.24
CA ASP A 240 31.91 -3.66 16.61
C ASP A 240 32.54 -2.75 15.53
N ARG A 241 32.27 -3.04 14.26
CA ARG A 241 32.74 -2.21 13.14
C ARG A 241 32.08 -0.84 13.12
N VAL A 242 30.79 -0.76 13.47
CA VAL A 242 30.07 0.51 13.57
C VAL A 242 30.60 1.31 14.75
N ALA A 243 30.80 0.67 15.90
CA ALA A 243 31.38 1.29 17.09
C ALA A 243 32.77 1.87 16.80
N THR A 244 33.65 1.10 16.18
CA THR A 244 34.99 1.58 15.77
C THR A 244 34.88 2.80 14.84
N THR A 245 33.95 2.78 13.89
CA THR A 245 33.74 3.91 12.97
C THR A 245 33.23 5.16 13.68
N ILE A 246 32.39 5.00 14.71
CA ILE A 246 31.91 6.12 15.55
C ILE A 246 33.08 6.73 16.33
N VAL A 247 33.94 5.90 16.93
CA VAL A 247 35.14 6.37 17.64
C VAL A 247 36.08 7.11 16.69
N GLU A 248 36.32 6.58 15.49
CA GLU A 248 37.11 7.26 14.45
C GLU A 248 36.49 8.59 14.03
N ALA A 249 35.16 8.67 13.90
CA ALA A 249 34.47 9.92 13.55
C ALA A 249 34.55 10.97 14.66
N ALA A 250 34.55 10.53 15.91
CA ALA A 250 34.63 11.39 17.09
C ALA A 250 36.04 11.94 17.32
N LEU A 251 37.06 11.07 17.27
CA LEU A 251 38.43 11.37 17.70
C LEU A 251 39.43 11.59 16.54
N GLY A 252 39.09 11.13 15.34
CA GLY A 252 39.97 11.19 14.18
C GLY A 252 39.90 12.52 13.40
N PRO A 253 40.68 12.60 12.30
CA PRO A 253 40.63 13.73 11.37
C PRO A 253 39.19 13.98 10.89
N TRP A 254 38.79 15.25 10.84
CA TRP A 254 37.42 15.57 10.47
C TRP A 254 37.12 15.19 9.02
N LYS A 255 35.99 14.49 8.86
CA LYS A 255 35.33 14.26 7.59
C LYS A 255 33.82 14.23 7.84
N MET A 256 33.04 14.85 6.95
CA MET A 256 31.58 14.88 7.11
C MET A 256 30.96 13.48 7.14
N ARG A 257 31.41 12.55 6.28
CA ARG A 257 30.78 11.23 6.10
C ARG A 257 31.75 10.08 6.33
N HIS A 258 31.40 9.22 7.27
CA HIS A 258 32.12 8.01 7.65
C HIS A 258 31.26 6.77 7.33
N THR A 259 31.84 5.81 6.63
CA THR A 259 31.19 4.54 6.28
C THR A 259 32.02 3.41 6.88
N PRO A 260 31.44 2.48 7.65
CA PRO A 260 32.15 1.29 8.08
C PRO A 260 32.80 0.57 6.88
N LYS A 261 34.01 0.04 7.05
CA LYS A 261 34.72 -0.67 5.97
C LYS A 261 33.92 -1.89 5.51
N GLY A 262 33.89 -2.12 4.20
CA GLY A 262 33.15 -3.20 3.57
C GLY A 262 32.01 -2.68 2.68
N GLU A 263 30.84 -3.28 2.82
CA GLU A 263 29.68 -3.06 1.92
C GLU A 263 29.23 -1.59 1.88
N ALA A 264 29.15 -0.90 3.03
CA ALA A 264 28.74 0.50 3.08
C ALA A 264 29.65 1.42 2.24
N ALA A 265 30.97 1.23 2.33
CA ALA A 265 31.93 1.99 1.55
C ALA A 265 31.83 1.70 0.04
N LEU A 266 31.57 0.44 -0.33
CA LEU A 266 31.35 0.03 -1.71
C LEU A 266 30.08 0.71 -2.28
N LEU A 267 28.96 0.64 -1.55
CA LEU A 267 27.67 1.21 -1.98
C LEU A 267 27.74 2.73 -2.18
N ARG A 268 28.45 3.45 -1.30
CA ARG A 268 28.69 4.89 -1.45
C ARG A 268 29.41 5.20 -2.77
N ASN A 269 30.48 4.46 -3.07
CA ASN A 269 31.26 4.67 -4.29
C ASN A 269 30.44 4.28 -5.54
N LEU A 270 29.72 3.17 -5.48
CA LEU A 270 28.85 2.72 -6.58
C LEU A 270 27.77 3.75 -6.91
N ARG A 271 27.09 4.32 -5.91
CA ARG A 271 26.07 5.34 -6.17
C ARG A 271 26.65 6.60 -6.81
N ARG A 272 27.86 7.02 -6.40
CA ARG A 272 28.48 8.24 -6.92
C ARG A 272 28.82 8.15 -8.41
N PHE A 273 29.03 6.95 -8.94
CA PHE A 273 29.56 6.76 -10.30
C PHE A 273 28.71 5.87 -11.22
N MET A 274 27.75 5.10 -10.69
CA MET A 274 26.89 4.24 -11.53
C MET A 274 25.64 4.98 -12.04
N PRO A 275 25.23 4.72 -13.30
CA PRO A 275 23.93 5.16 -13.81
C PRO A 275 22.75 4.57 -13.01
N ALA A 276 21.63 5.28 -12.98
CA ALA A 276 20.46 4.92 -12.17
C ALA A 276 19.85 3.54 -12.50
N GLY A 277 19.90 3.10 -13.76
CA GLY A 277 19.31 1.83 -14.21
C GLY A 277 19.94 0.59 -13.57
N PRO A 278 21.26 0.36 -13.71
CA PRO A 278 21.98 -0.73 -13.06
C PRO A 278 21.86 -0.72 -11.53
N VAL A 279 21.91 0.46 -10.89
CA VAL A 279 21.71 0.63 -9.44
C VAL A 279 20.34 0.09 -9.04
N GLY A 280 19.28 0.49 -9.77
CA GLY A 280 17.91 0.03 -9.51
C GLY A 280 17.75 -1.49 -9.66
N LYS A 281 18.30 -2.09 -10.71
CA LYS A 281 18.26 -3.56 -10.91
C LYS A 281 18.99 -4.31 -9.80
N GLY A 282 20.17 -3.82 -9.39
CA GLY A 282 20.92 -4.40 -8.28
C GLY A 282 20.15 -4.35 -6.97
N LEU A 283 19.57 -3.20 -6.64
CA LEU A 283 18.72 -3.01 -5.46
C LEU A 283 17.52 -3.97 -5.46
N ARG A 284 16.75 -4.04 -6.56
CA ARG A 284 15.59 -4.95 -6.65
C ARG A 284 16.01 -6.40 -6.43
N LYS A 285 17.13 -6.83 -7.03
CA LYS A 285 17.68 -8.18 -6.81
C LYS A 285 18.08 -8.44 -5.36
N THR A 286 18.73 -7.48 -4.69
CA THR A 286 19.10 -7.60 -3.26
C THR A 286 17.89 -7.79 -2.35
N PHE A 287 16.76 -7.17 -2.71
CA PHE A 287 15.49 -7.26 -1.99
C PHE A 287 14.52 -8.33 -2.54
N ALA A 288 15.01 -9.26 -3.38
CA ALA A 288 14.23 -10.35 -3.96
C ALA A 288 12.99 -9.90 -4.78
N LEU A 289 13.09 -8.75 -5.43
CA LEU A 289 12.10 -8.21 -6.35
C LEU A 289 12.56 -8.40 -7.81
N SER A 290 11.61 -8.64 -8.72
CA SER A 290 11.82 -8.83 -10.16
C SER A 290 12.11 -7.55 -10.91
#